data_AF-A0A517SLT1-F1
#
_entry.id   AF-A0A517SLT1-F1
#
_cell.length_a   1.000
_cell.length_b   1.000
_cell.length_c   1.000
_cell.angle_alpha   90.00
_cell.angle_beta   90.00
_cell.angle_gamma   90.00
#
_symmetry.space_group_name_H-M   'P 1'
#
loop_
_entity.id
_entity.type
_entity.pdbx_description
1 polymer ?
#
loop_
_entity_poly.entity_id
_entity_poly.type
_entity_poly.pdbx_seq_one_letter_code
_entity_poly.pdbx_strand_id
1 'polypeptide(L)'
;MNDPIDLILSGKGLYDVLSAHLALSDEERRNIPAKVDEEQFPAVATYIKETCGAVQVQEVLIQGGKLDLFLLVTDKEGRRAFFDDMLEDLDLSRTQGYRCIGAYRRFGGELLNAGKLQKRFCGESLKILAEERTPPAAREEALALARSGERITIKRAEELRQKHGMVPVVPAAPPMAAVEADRPKRKAARAAAAKWTFKGSVVRIQVIPTTGSETPDVPDVICDLQSAIDQLRNGSTQLVA
;
A
#
# COMPACT_ATOMS: atom_id res chain seq x y z
N MET A 1 -4.60 -44.14 5.23
CA MET A 1 -4.34 -42.69 5.35
C MET A 1 -3.49 -42.32 4.15
N ASN A 2 -3.78 -41.22 3.46
CA ASN A 2 -3.03 -40.88 2.23
C ASN A 2 -1.63 -40.39 2.61
N ASP A 3 -0.59 -40.89 1.94
CA ASP A 3 0.80 -40.43 2.16
C ASP A 3 0.93 -38.98 1.65
N PRO A 4 1.53 -38.05 2.43
CA PRO A 4 1.66 -36.66 2.01
C PRO A 4 2.49 -36.49 0.74
N ILE A 5 3.45 -37.38 0.45
CA ILE A 5 4.23 -37.34 -0.79
C ILE A 5 3.34 -37.68 -1.98
N ASP A 6 2.51 -38.73 -1.89
CA ASP A 6 1.55 -39.07 -2.93
C ASP A 6 0.55 -37.93 -3.20
N LEU A 7 0.12 -37.24 -2.14
CA LEU A 7 -0.76 -36.06 -2.26
C LEU A 7 -0.05 -34.90 -2.98
N ILE A 8 1.23 -34.68 -2.71
CA ILE A 8 2.04 -33.68 -3.43
C ILE A 8 2.18 -34.05 -4.91
N LEU A 9 2.58 -35.29 -5.21
CA LEU A 9 2.79 -35.77 -6.57
C LEU A 9 1.48 -35.80 -7.38
N SER A 10 0.34 -36.01 -6.72
CA SER A 10 -0.99 -35.92 -7.33
C SER A 10 -1.58 -34.50 -7.37
N GLY A 11 -0.82 -33.48 -6.94
CA GLY A 11 -1.19 -32.07 -7.06
C GLY A 11 -2.30 -31.62 -6.12
N LYS A 12 -2.44 -32.24 -4.95
CA LYS A 12 -3.48 -31.90 -3.96
C LYS A 12 -3.21 -30.56 -3.27
N GLY A 13 -4.26 -30.00 -2.65
CA GLY A 13 -4.18 -28.71 -1.98
C GLY A 13 -3.26 -28.75 -0.76
N LEU A 14 -2.72 -27.58 -0.38
CA LEU A 14 -1.81 -27.46 0.77
C LEU A 14 -2.46 -27.99 2.06
N TYR A 15 -3.73 -27.70 2.29
CA TYR A 15 -4.45 -28.16 3.49
C TYR A 15 -4.57 -29.69 3.55
N ASP A 16 -4.80 -30.36 2.42
CA ASP A 16 -4.87 -31.83 2.36
C ASP A 16 -3.51 -32.44 2.71
N VAL A 17 -2.43 -31.88 2.13
CA VAL A 17 -1.05 -32.33 2.37
C VAL A 17 -0.65 -32.13 3.83
N LEU A 18 -0.94 -30.95 4.40
CA LEU A 18 -0.64 -30.66 5.81
C LEU A 18 -1.47 -31.53 6.76
N SER A 19 -2.75 -31.76 6.47
CA SER A 19 -3.60 -32.64 7.27
C SER A 19 -3.07 -34.08 7.27
N ALA A 20 -2.62 -34.58 6.11
CA ALA A 20 -2.01 -35.90 6.02
C ALA A 20 -0.68 -35.97 6.78
N HIS A 21 0.17 -34.94 6.64
CA HIS A 21 1.45 -34.86 7.37
C HIS A 21 1.25 -34.84 8.90
N LEU A 22 0.28 -34.07 9.40
CA LEU A 22 -0.03 -34.00 10.83
C LEU A 22 -0.53 -35.34 11.39
N ALA A 23 -1.18 -36.14 10.57
CA ALA A 23 -1.73 -37.43 10.95
C ALA A 23 -0.67 -38.56 11.00
N LEU A 24 0.54 -38.31 10.49
CA LEU A 24 1.68 -39.23 10.62
C LEU A 24 2.23 -39.24 12.05
N SER A 25 2.58 -40.43 12.53
CA SER A 25 3.39 -40.65 13.73
C SER A 25 4.84 -40.17 13.55
N ASP A 26 5.56 -40.01 14.66
CA ASP A 26 6.97 -39.59 14.64
C ASP A 26 7.88 -40.59 13.89
N GLU A 27 7.59 -41.88 13.99
CA GLU A 27 8.32 -42.92 13.26
C GLU A 27 8.08 -42.81 11.75
N GLU A 28 6.83 -42.64 11.32
CA GLU A 28 6.50 -42.43 9.90
C GLU A 28 7.17 -41.18 9.34
N ARG A 29 7.20 -40.07 10.10
CA ARG A 29 7.87 -38.83 9.69
C ARG A 29 9.37 -39.02 9.49
N ARG A 30 10.04 -39.77 10.39
CA ARG A 30 11.48 -40.08 10.25
C ARG A 30 11.79 -40.95 9.04
N ASN A 31 10.83 -41.74 8.59
CA ASN A 31 10.98 -42.63 7.44
C ASN A 31 10.63 -41.98 6.09
N ILE A 32 10.08 -40.75 6.05
CA ILE A 32 9.77 -40.04 4.79
C ILE A 32 10.99 -39.93 3.86
N PRO A 33 12.20 -39.56 4.32
CA PRO A 33 13.35 -39.44 3.42
C PRO A 33 13.70 -40.72 2.67
N ALA A 34 13.42 -41.90 3.27
CA ALA A 34 13.64 -43.19 2.62
C ALA A 34 12.58 -43.55 1.58
N LYS A 35 11.43 -42.84 1.58
CA LYS A 35 10.31 -43.05 0.64
C LYS A 35 10.36 -42.15 -0.58
N VAL A 36 11.14 -41.06 -0.54
CA VAL A 36 11.25 -40.10 -1.64
C VAL A 36 12.48 -40.47 -2.47
N ASP A 37 12.26 -40.85 -3.72
CA ASP A 37 13.36 -41.10 -4.65
C ASP A 37 13.96 -39.79 -5.21
N GLU A 38 15.11 -39.88 -5.89
CA GLU A 38 15.80 -38.72 -6.46
C GLU A 38 14.99 -38.02 -7.56
N GLU A 39 14.06 -38.72 -8.22
CA GLU A 39 13.22 -38.19 -9.30
C GLU A 39 12.01 -37.41 -8.77
N GLN A 40 11.48 -37.80 -7.61
CA GLN A 40 10.37 -37.17 -6.90
C GLN A 40 10.80 -35.90 -6.16
N PHE A 41 12.05 -35.85 -5.69
CA PHE A 41 12.55 -34.72 -4.90
C PHE A 41 12.37 -33.36 -5.60
N PRO A 42 12.71 -33.17 -6.90
CA PRO A 42 12.45 -31.92 -7.61
C PRO A 42 10.96 -31.52 -7.67
N ALA A 43 10.06 -32.49 -7.79
CA ALA A 43 8.61 -32.24 -7.83
C ALA A 43 8.10 -31.77 -6.46
N VAL A 44 8.55 -32.42 -5.38
CA VAL A 44 8.24 -32.02 -4.01
C VAL A 44 8.79 -30.62 -3.71
N ALA A 45 10.05 -30.35 -4.03
CA ALA A 45 10.67 -29.05 -3.84
C ALA A 45 9.92 -27.93 -4.59
N THR A 46 9.49 -28.21 -5.82
CA THR A 46 8.69 -27.28 -6.64
C THR A 46 7.33 -27.00 -5.99
N TYR A 47 6.61 -28.05 -5.54
CA TYR A 47 5.34 -27.90 -4.85
C TYR A 47 5.44 -27.02 -3.61
N ILE A 48 6.43 -27.28 -2.75
CA ILE A 48 6.65 -26.50 -1.52
C ILE A 48 6.98 -25.04 -1.86
N LYS A 49 7.84 -24.81 -2.85
CA LYS A 49 8.19 -23.44 -3.28
C LYS A 49 6.99 -22.65 -3.83
N GLU A 50 6.12 -23.32 -4.59
CA GLU A 50 4.91 -22.70 -5.12
C GLU A 50 3.87 -22.41 -4.04
N THR A 51 3.64 -23.36 -3.12
CA THR A 51 2.66 -23.21 -2.05
C THR A 51 3.09 -22.19 -1.00
N CYS A 52 4.34 -22.23 -0.52
CA CYS A 52 4.88 -21.23 0.40
C CYS A 52 4.84 -19.82 -0.21
N GLY A 53 5.20 -19.68 -1.49
CA GLY A 53 5.14 -18.40 -2.19
C GLY A 53 3.71 -17.85 -2.30
N ALA A 54 2.75 -18.71 -2.62
CA ALA A 54 1.34 -18.32 -2.72
C ALA A 54 0.76 -17.87 -1.37
N VAL A 55 1.09 -18.56 -0.28
CA VAL A 55 0.64 -18.20 1.08
C VAL A 55 1.12 -16.78 1.44
N GLN A 56 2.40 -16.47 1.21
CA GLN A 56 2.94 -15.14 1.49
C GLN A 56 2.25 -14.04 0.66
N VAL A 57 1.94 -14.32 -0.61
CA VAL A 57 1.18 -13.40 -1.47
C VAL A 57 -0.23 -13.20 -0.93
N GLN A 58 -0.92 -14.27 -0.56
CA GLN A 58 -2.27 -14.22 -0.01
C GLN A 58 -2.31 -13.43 1.30
N GLU A 59 -1.36 -13.66 2.18
CA GLU A 59 -1.24 -12.94 3.46
C GLU A 59 -1.09 -11.43 3.24
N VAL A 60 -0.17 -11.02 2.35
CA VAL A 60 0.01 -9.60 2.01
C VAL A 60 -1.27 -8.98 1.47
N LEU A 61 -2.00 -9.67 0.59
CA LEU A 61 -3.23 -9.16 -0.01
C LEU A 61 -4.39 -9.11 0.99
N ILE A 62 -4.57 -10.15 1.81
CA ILE A 62 -5.63 -10.22 2.83
C ILE A 62 -5.39 -9.17 3.91
N GLN A 63 -4.15 -9.07 4.41
CA GLN A 63 -3.76 -8.07 5.38
C GLN A 63 -3.95 -6.66 4.81
N GLY A 64 -3.49 -6.43 3.57
CA GLY A 64 -3.70 -5.16 2.86
C GLY A 64 -5.18 -4.79 2.74
N GLY A 65 -6.06 -5.74 2.40
CA GLY A 65 -7.49 -5.51 2.30
C GLY A 65 -8.16 -5.20 3.63
N LYS A 66 -7.76 -5.88 4.72
CA LYS A 66 -8.25 -5.60 6.08
C LYS A 66 -7.83 -4.20 6.53
N LEU A 67 -6.56 -3.84 6.33
CA LEU A 67 -6.04 -2.52 6.67
C LEU A 67 -6.68 -1.42 5.83
N ASP A 68 -6.94 -1.67 4.54
CA ASP A 68 -7.62 -0.73 3.65
C ASP A 68 -9.06 -0.47 4.12
N LEU A 69 -9.79 -1.54 4.47
CA LEU A 69 -11.14 -1.43 5.04
C LEU A 69 -11.14 -0.66 6.37
N PHE A 70 -10.15 -0.91 7.23
CA PHE A 70 -10.03 -0.18 8.50
C PHE A 70 -9.70 1.29 8.29
N LEU A 71 -8.85 1.60 7.30
CA LEU A 71 -8.54 2.98 6.93
C LEU A 71 -9.80 3.72 6.46
N LEU A 72 -10.65 3.09 5.65
CA LEU A 72 -11.89 3.69 5.16
C LEU A 72 -12.87 4.09 6.29
N VAL A 73 -12.90 3.33 7.39
CA VAL A 73 -13.76 3.66 8.54
C VAL A 73 -13.12 4.65 9.53
N THR A 74 -11.80 4.84 9.43
CA THR A 74 -11.01 5.74 10.31
C THR A 74 -10.55 7.04 9.63
N ASP A 75 -10.82 7.25 8.34
CA ASP A 75 -10.43 8.45 7.57
C ASP A 75 -11.21 9.74 7.94
N LYS A 76 -12.07 9.69 8.96
CA LYS A 76 -12.73 10.89 9.52
C LYS A 76 -11.76 11.62 10.45
N GLU A 77 -11.76 12.95 10.40
CA GLU A 77 -10.89 13.81 11.22
C GLU A 77 -10.81 13.35 12.69
N GLY A 78 -9.57 13.27 13.20
CA GLY A 78 -9.29 12.87 14.58
C GLY A 78 -9.21 11.34 14.83
N ARG A 79 -9.45 10.48 13.84
CA ARG A 79 -9.41 9.02 14.02
C ARG A 79 -8.19 8.31 13.41
N ARG A 80 -7.26 9.07 12.82
CA ARG A 80 -6.02 8.52 12.25
C ARG A 80 -5.14 7.83 13.31
N ALA A 81 -5.17 8.31 14.55
CA ALA A 81 -4.46 7.68 15.67
C ALA A 81 -4.87 6.21 15.86
N PHE A 82 -6.17 5.88 15.70
CA PHE A 82 -6.64 4.50 15.79
C PHE A 82 -6.04 3.58 14.73
N PHE A 83 -5.68 4.11 13.55
CA PHE A 83 -5.00 3.32 12.53
C PHE A 83 -3.56 2.99 12.96
N ASP A 84 -2.88 3.95 13.58
CA ASP A 84 -1.52 3.75 14.06
C ASP A 84 -1.48 2.82 15.28
N ASP A 85 -2.40 2.98 16.24
CA ASP A 85 -2.56 2.10 17.39
C ASP A 85 -2.81 0.65 16.94
N MET A 86 -3.70 0.46 15.96
CA MET A 86 -3.96 -0.87 15.40
C MET A 86 -2.72 -1.48 14.73
N LEU A 87 -1.89 -0.67 14.05
CA LEU A 87 -0.64 -1.17 13.47
C LEU A 87 0.35 -1.60 14.56
N GLU A 88 0.42 -0.86 15.66
CA GLU A 88 1.23 -1.22 16.84
C GLU A 88 0.74 -2.53 17.48
N ASP A 89 -0.57 -2.68 17.70
CA ASP A 89 -1.18 -3.91 18.24
C ASP A 89 -0.92 -5.14 17.36
N LEU A 90 -0.73 -4.94 16.06
CA LEU A 90 -0.41 -5.99 15.09
C LEU A 90 1.10 -6.22 14.90
N ASP A 91 1.96 -5.51 15.64
CA ASP A 91 3.42 -5.50 15.50
C ASP A 91 3.86 -5.18 14.05
N LEU A 92 3.19 -4.21 13.42
CA LEU A 92 3.45 -3.78 12.06
C LEU A 92 3.96 -2.35 12.02
N SER A 93 5.13 -2.17 11.40
CA SER A 93 5.55 -0.81 11.04
C SER A 93 4.55 -0.17 10.07
N ARG A 94 4.35 1.15 10.22
CA ARG A 94 3.53 1.97 9.33
C ARG A 94 3.88 1.78 7.85
N THR A 95 5.17 1.69 7.53
CA THR A 95 5.65 1.43 6.16
C THR A 95 5.16 0.09 5.61
N GLN A 96 5.22 -0.98 6.42
CA GLN A 96 4.74 -2.31 6.00
C GLN A 96 3.21 -2.31 5.82
N GLY A 97 2.47 -1.68 6.74
CA GLY A 97 1.01 -1.54 6.62
C GLY A 97 0.59 -0.88 5.30
N TYR A 98 1.17 0.28 4.98
CA TYR A 98 0.87 0.97 3.72
C TYR A 98 1.35 0.22 2.48
N ARG A 99 2.46 -0.52 2.54
CA ARG A 99 2.91 -1.40 1.44
C ARG A 99 1.91 -2.52 1.17
N CYS A 100 1.37 -3.15 2.23
CA CYS A 100 0.31 -4.16 2.08
C CYS A 100 -0.97 -3.56 1.49
N ILE A 101 -1.42 -2.39 1.97
CA ILE A 101 -2.56 -1.67 1.38
C ILE A 101 -2.31 -1.37 -0.11
N GLY A 102 -1.12 -0.86 -0.44
CA GLY A 102 -0.74 -0.55 -1.81
C GLY A 102 -0.80 -1.78 -2.71
N ALA A 103 -0.31 -2.93 -2.23
CA ALA A 103 -0.36 -4.20 -2.93
C ALA A 103 -1.80 -4.68 -3.15
N TYR A 104 -2.63 -4.63 -2.12
CA TYR A 104 -4.05 -4.97 -2.22
C TYR A 104 -4.78 -4.09 -3.24
N ARG A 105 -4.66 -2.77 -3.15
CA ARG A 105 -5.36 -1.85 -4.06
C ARG A 105 -4.97 -2.03 -5.53
N ARG A 106 -3.72 -2.41 -5.82
CA ARG A 106 -3.20 -2.53 -7.19
C ARG A 106 -3.31 -3.92 -7.78
N PHE A 107 -3.24 -4.96 -6.95
CA PHE A 107 -3.18 -6.36 -7.41
C PHE A 107 -4.31 -7.23 -6.85
N GLY A 108 -5.01 -6.81 -5.79
CA GLY A 108 -6.01 -7.61 -5.09
C GLY A 108 -7.13 -8.09 -5.99
N GLY A 109 -7.66 -7.22 -6.85
CA GLY A 109 -8.72 -7.60 -7.79
C GLY A 109 -8.34 -8.72 -8.75
N GLU A 110 -7.10 -8.73 -9.24
CA GLU A 110 -6.63 -9.80 -10.14
C GLU A 110 -6.19 -11.04 -9.38
N LEU A 111 -5.35 -10.86 -8.36
CA LEU A 111 -4.68 -11.98 -7.69
C LEU A 111 -5.62 -12.73 -6.75
N LEU A 112 -6.54 -12.08 -6.03
CA LEU A 112 -7.47 -12.80 -5.13
C LEU A 112 -8.44 -13.68 -5.91
N ASN A 113 -8.82 -13.26 -7.13
CA ASN A 113 -9.74 -14.01 -7.98
C ASN A 113 -9.02 -15.08 -8.84
N ALA A 114 -7.73 -14.90 -9.13
CA ALA A 114 -6.93 -15.84 -9.93
C ALA A 114 -5.89 -16.58 -9.08
N GLY A 115 -6.31 -17.61 -8.35
CA GLY A 115 -5.43 -18.38 -7.44
C GLY A 115 -4.17 -18.97 -8.10
N LYS A 116 -4.19 -19.27 -9.41
CA LYS A 116 -3.00 -19.71 -10.15
C LYS A 116 -1.95 -18.62 -10.32
N LEU A 117 -2.38 -17.36 -10.44
CA LEU A 117 -1.50 -16.22 -10.68
C LEU A 117 -0.73 -15.84 -9.40
N GLN A 118 -1.34 -16.04 -8.22
CA GLN A 118 -0.67 -15.81 -6.92
C GLN A 118 0.63 -16.61 -6.79
N LYS A 119 0.66 -17.87 -7.26
CA LYS A 119 1.85 -18.74 -7.23
C LYS A 119 3.04 -18.20 -8.03
N ARG A 120 2.79 -17.24 -8.92
CA ARG A 120 3.80 -16.62 -9.78
C ARG A 120 4.44 -15.39 -9.16
N PHE A 121 3.93 -14.87 -8.05
CA PHE A 121 4.53 -13.75 -7.33
C PHE A 121 5.18 -14.21 -6.02
N CYS A 122 6.05 -13.38 -5.45
CA CYS A 122 6.37 -13.42 -4.03
C CYS A 122 5.81 -12.17 -3.35
N GLY A 123 5.60 -12.22 -2.02
CA GLY A 123 4.98 -11.11 -1.29
C GLY A 123 5.72 -9.78 -1.46
N GLU A 124 7.05 -9.80 -1.36
CA GLU A 124 7.87 -8.58 -1.51
C GLU A 124 7.87 -8.01 -2.93
N SER A 125 7.76 -8.84 -3.99
CA SER A 125 7.69 -8.32 -5.35
C SER A 125 6.41 -7.52 -5.59
N LEU A 126 5.29 -7.92 -4.96
CA LEU A 126 4.05 -7.14 -4.96
C LEU A 126 4.23 -5.80 -4.27
N LYS A 127 4.87 -5.77 -3.08
CA LYS A 127 5.10 -4.53 -2.35
C LYS A 127 5.94 -3.54 -3.17
N ILE A 128 7.00 -4.01 -3.84
CA ILE A 128 7.84 -3.18 -4.73
C ILE A 128 7.04 -2.64 -5.91
N LEU A 129 6.32 -3.52 -6.62
CA LEU A 129 5.55 -3.11 -7.79
C LEU A 129 4.35 -2.23 -7.43
N ALA A 130 3.89 -2.30 -6.19
CA ALA A 130 2.81 -1.51 -5.66
C ALA A 130 3.21 -0.14 -5.11
N GLU A 131 4.50 0.16 -5.03
CA GLU A 131 4.97 1.48 -4.62
C GLU A 131 4.38 2.56 -5.54
N GLU A 132 4.09 3.73 -4.96
CA GLU A 132 3.51 4.85 -5.69
C GLU A 132 4.39 5.31 -6.87
N ARG A 133 5.71 5.21 -6.69
CA ARG A 133 6.72 5.54 -7.70
C ARG A 133 6.80 4.53 -8.84
N THR A 134 6.24 3.33 -8.68
CA THR A 134 6.28 2.30 -9.73
C THR A 134 5.23 2.63 -10.78
N PRO A 135 5.61 2.83 -12.06
CA PRO A 135 4.66 3.12 -13.13
C PRO A 135 3.61 2.01 -13.31
N PRO A 136 2.37 2.34 -13.73
CA PRO A 136 1.37 1.34 -14.08
C PRO A 136 1.86 0.32 -15.12
N ALA A 137 2.63 0.77 -16.12
CA ALA A 137 3.19 -0.09 -17.18
C ALA A 137 4.09 -1.22 -16.63
N ALA A 138 4.86 -0.97 -15.56
CA ALA A 138 5.67 -2.01 -14.92
C ALA A 138 4.80 -3.10 -14.25
N ARG A 139 3.64 -2.70 -13.71
CA ARG A 139 2.69 -3.63 -13.06
C ARG A 139 1.96 -4.47 -14.10
N GLU A 140 1.52 -3.84 -15.18
CA GLU A 140 0.87 -4.50 -16.31
C GLU A 140 1.83 -5.52 -16.96
N GLU A 141 3.10 -5.14 -17.17
CA GLU A 141 4.11 -6.08 -17.68
C GLU A 141 4.34 -7.24 -16.70
N ALA A 142 4.45 -6.97 -15.40
CA ALA A 142 4.61 -8.04 -14.39
C ALA A 142 3.43 -9.04 -14.44
N LEU A 143 2.20 -8.55 -14.59
CA LEU A 143 1.01 -9.39 -14.71
C LEU A 143 1.01 -10.17 -16.02
N ALA A 144 1.42 -9.57 -17.13
CA ALA A 144 1.53 -10.26 -18.42
C ALA A 144 2.56 -11.40 -18.36
N LEU A 145 3.74 -11.15 -17.78
CA LEU A 145 4.78 -12.16 -17.58
C LEU A 145 4.30 -13.27 -16.62
N ALA A 146 3.59 -12.93 -15.55
CA ALA A 146 3.02 -13.92 -14.65
C ALA A 146 1.97 -14.80 -15.36
N ARG A 147 1.15 -14.22 -16.25
CA ARG A 147 0.17 -14.97 -17.07
C ARG A 147 0.83 -15.89 -18.09
N SER A 148 2.01 -15.53 -18.61
CA SER A 148 2.80 -16.44 -19.48
C SER A 148 3.53 -17.53 -18.69
N GLY A 149 3.44 -17.53 -17.35
CA GLY A 149 4.01 -18.55 -16.47
C GLY A 149 5.33 -18.15 -15.83
N GLU A 150 5.86 -16.95 -16.10
CA GLU A 150 7.08 -16.45 -15.47
C GLU A 150 6.86 -16.17 -13.98
N ARG A 151 7.86 -16.45 -13.15
CA ARG A 151 7.83 -16.09 -11.73
C ARG A 151 8.39 -14.70 -11.50
N ILE A 152 7.57 -13.82 -10.93
CA ILE A 152 7.92 -12.45 -10.56
C ILE A 152 8.59 -12.44 -9.18
N THR A 153 9.92 -12.57 -9.21
CA THR A 153 10.79 -12.46 -8.04
C THR A 153 11.02 -11.00 -7.63
N ILE A 154 11.67 -10.79 -6.48
CA ILE A 154 12.11 -9.45 -6.02
C ILE A 154 12.98 -8.78 -7.10
N LYS A 155 14.02 -9.49 -7.56
CA LYS A 155 14.93 -9.00 -8.61
C LYS A 155 14.16 -8.62 -9.88
N ARG A 156 13.21 -9.46 -10.29
CA ARG A 156 12.42 -9.19 -11.49
C ARG A 156 11.53 -7.96 -11.33
N ALA A 157 10.92 -7.77 -10.17
CA ALA A 157 10.15 -6.57 -9.86
C ALA A 157 11.03 -5.30 -9.91
N GLU A 158 12.25 -5.37 -9.39
CA GLU A 158 13.19 -4.25 -9.47
C GLU A 158 13.62 -3.93 -10.90
N GLU A 159 13.92 -4.96 -11.71
CA GLU A 159 14.23 -4.81 -13.14
C GLU A 159 13.08 -4.14 -13.89
N LEU A 160 11.83 -4.58 -13.66
CA LEU A 160 10.65 -3.98 -14.27
C LEU A 160 10.46 -2.53 -13.83
N ARG A 161 10.64 -2.23 -12.55
CA ARG A 161 10.57 -0.85 -12.02
C ARG A 161 11.65 0.05 -12.65
N GLN A 162 12.86 -0.47 -12.85
CA GLN A 162 13.94 0.27 -13.49
C GLN A 162 13.68 0.47 -14.99
N LYS A 163 13.20 -0.56 -15.68
CA LYS A 163 12.91 -0.54 -17.13
C LYS A 163 11.92 0.55 -17.52
N HIS A 164 10.88 0.75 -16.71
CA HIS A 164 9.81 1.73 -16.99
C HIS A 164 10.07 3.11 -16.37
N GLY A 165 11.20 3.29 -15.67
CA GLY A 165 11.53 4.52 -14.93
C GLY A 165 10.69 4.69 -13.66
N MET A 166 11.16 5.50 -12.71
CA MET A 166 10.34 5.86 -11.54
C MET A 166 9.52 7.11 -11.85
N VAL A 167 8.25 7.12 -11.47
CA VAL A 167 7.41 8.32 -11.57
C VAL A 167 7.80 9.29 -10.44
N PRO A 168 7.99 10.59 -10.73
CA PRO A 168 8.19 11.59 -9.69
C PRO A 168 7.01 11.56 -8.71
N VAL A 169 7.30 11.50 -7.41
CA VAL A 169 6.26 11.72 -6.40
C VAL A 169 5.95 13.21 -6.42
N VAL A 170 4.75 13.58 -6.88
CA VAL A 170 4.21 14.89 -6.53
C VAL A 170 4.08 14.86 -5.01
N PRO A 171 4.83 15.69 -4.26
CA PRO A 171 4.81 15.62 -2.82
C PRO A 171 3.37 15.79 -2.36
N ALA A 172 2.80 14.72 -1.81
CA ALA A 172 1.60 14.84 -1.00
C ALA A 172 1.90 15.91 0.05
N ALA A 173 0.95 16.82 0.26
CA ALA A 173 1.06 17.86 1.27
C ALA A 173 1.66 17.24 2.55
N PRO A 174 2.62 17.92 3.22
CA PRO A 174 3.21 17.37 4.43
C PRO A 174 2.08 16.91 5.34
N PRO A 175 2.18 15.72 5.96
CA PRO A 175 1.18 15.29 6.91
C PRO A 175 1.06 16.44 7.91
N MET A 176 -0.15 17.00 8.05
CA MET A 176 -0.44 17.90 9.15
C MET A 176 0.17 17.25 10.37
N ALA A 177 1.20 17.89 10.94
CA ALA A 177 1.87 17.38 12.11
C ALA A 177 0.76 17.00 13.08
N ALA A 178 0.79 15.75 13.56
CA ALA A 178 -0.08 15.35 14.65
C ALA A 178 0.16 16.39 15.75
N VAL A 179 -0.81 17.30 15.90
CA VAL A 179 -0.81 18.22 17.01
C VAL A 179 -1.03 17.30 18.20
N GLU A 180 0.07 16.91 18.84
CA GLU A 180 0.02 16.43 20.22
C GLU A 180 -0.81 17.45 20.97
N ALA A 181 -1.96 17.00 21.45
CA ALA A 181 -2.89 17.83 22.15
C ALA A 181 -2.29 18.20 23.51
N ASP A 182 -1.44 19.22 23.52
CA ASP A 182 -1.19 20.00 24.71
C ASP A 182 -1.68 21.44 24.49
N ARG A 183 -2.71 21.79 25.26
CA ARG A 183 -3.35 23.12 25.20
C ARG A 183 -2.34 24.16 25.72
N PRO A 184 -2.21 25.31 25.03
CA PRO A 184 -2.70 26.54 25.66
C PRO A 184 -3.33 27.55 24.68
N LYS A 185 -4.38 28.22 25.15
CA LYS A 185 -5.06 29.34 24.48
C LYS A 185 -4.05 30.44 24.12
N ARG A 186 -3.87 30.76 22.84
CA ARG A 186 -3.18 32.00 22.40
C ARG A 186 -4.12 32.93 21.64
N LYS A 187 -4.04 34.21 22.02
CA LYS A 187 -4.86 35.34 21.57
C LYS A 187 -4.55 35.66 20.10
N ALA A 188 -5.60 35.95 19.34
CA ALA A 188 -5.54 36.30 17.92
C ALA A 188 -4.65 37.54 17.67
N ALA A 189 -3.65 37.40 16.81
CA ALA A 189 -2.95 38.52 16.20
C ALA A 189 -3.66 38.90 14.88
N ARG A 190 -3.77 40.20 14.61
CA ARG A 190 -4.45 40.77 13.44
C ARG A 190 -3.73 40.36 12.13
N ALA A 191 -4.47 39.75 11.22
CA ALA A 191 -4.02 39.30 9.91
C ALA A 191 -3.71 40.46 8.94
N ALA A 192 -2.78 40.19 8.02
CA ALA A 192 -2.28 41.08 6.97
C ALA A 192 -3.37 41.52 5.98
N ALA A 193 -3.23 42.71 5.38
CA ALA A 193 -4.14 43.20 4.35
C ALA A 193 -3.75 42.66 2.96
N ALA A 194 -4.57 41.78 2.38
CA ALA A 194 -4.38 41.26 1.03
C ALA A 194 -4.99 42.19 -0.06
N LYS A 195 -4.27 42.37 -1.17
CA LYS A 195 -4.78 43.01 -2.40
C LYS A 195 -4.93 41.96 -3.50
N TRP A 196 -6.08 41.94 -4.16
CA TRP A 196 -6.45 40.94 -5.17
C TRP A 196 -6.71 41.61 -6.51
N THR A 197 -6.28 40.98 -7.62
CA THR A 197 -6.67 41.39 -8.98
C THR A 197 -7.10 40.18 -9.79
N PHE A 198 -8.22 40.30 -10.51
CA PHE A 198 -8.81 39.25 -11.33
C PHE A 198 -8.59 39.55 -12.82
N LYS A 199 -8.05 38.59 -13.58
CA LYS A 199 -7.94 38.71 -15.04
C LYS A 199 -8.39 37.43 -15.74
N GLY A 200 -9.65 37.43 -16.19
CA GLY A 200 -10.22 36.35 -17.03
C GLY A 200 -10.35 35.03 -16.28
N SER A 201 -9.40 34.12 -16.44
CA SER A 201 -9.39 32.78 -15.85
C SER A 201 -8.34 32.60 -14.75
N VAL A 202 -7.58 33.64 -14.41
CA VAL A 202 -6.50 33.59 -13.42
C VAL A 202 -6.70 34.65 -12.35
N VAL A 203 -6.75 34.22 -11.08
CA VAL A 203 -6.69 35.09 -9.91
C VAL A 203 -5.22 35.29 -9.54
N ARG A 204 -4.74 36.54 -9.51
CA ARG A 204 -3.41 36.86 -9.01
C ARG A 204 -3.53 37.54 -7.66
N ILE A 205 -2.91 36.93 -6.65
CA ILE A 205 -2.98 37.36 -5.25
C ILE A 205 -1.59 37.82 -4.84
N GLN A 206 -1.49 39.09 -4.48
CA GLN A 206 -0.24 39.70 -4.05
C GLN A 206 -0.35 40.04 -2.58
N VAL A 207 0.32 39.24 -1.75
CA VAL A 207 0.38 39.43 -0.30
C VAL A 207 1.45 40.48 -0.02
N ILE A 208 1.04 41.64 0.50
CA ILE A 208 1.96 42.69 0.90
C ILE A 208 2.17 42.56 2.41
N PRO A 209 3.36 42.16 2.89
CA PRO A 209 3.62 42.04 4.31
C PRO A 209 3.50 43.42 4.96
N THR A 210 2.66 43.52 5.99
CA THR A 210 2.47 44.75 6.74
C THR A 210 3.58 44.85 7.79
N THR A 211 4.68 45.50 7.41
CA THR A 211 5.82 45.94 8.25
C THR A 211 6.53 44.86 9.08
N GLY A 212 7.77 44.55 8.69
CA GLY A 212 8.81 43.99 9.56
C GLY A 212 9.06 42.48 9.47
N SER A 213 8.18 41.70 8.83
CA SER A 213 8.45 40.30 8.52
C SER A 213 8.88 40.14 7.06
N GLU A 214 10.13 39.73 6.84
CA GLU A 214 10.66 39.45 5.50
C GLU A 214 10.05 38.20 4.86
N THR A 215 9.32 37.39 5.62
CA THR A 215 8.61 36.21 5.11
C THR A 215 7.11 36.32 5.41
N PRO A 216 6.23 36.30 4.38
CA PRO A 216 4.81 36.20 4.60
C PRO A 216 4.49 34.86 5.27
N ASP A 217 3.65 34.88 6.30
CA ASP A 217 3.19 33.69 7.00
C ASP A 217 2.38 32.82 6.02
N VAL A 218 3.06 31.83 5.45
CA VAL A 218 2.53 30.95 4.41
C VAL A 218 1.20 30.30 4.84
N PRO A 219 1.05 29.82 6.09
CA PRO A 219 -0.24 29.42 6.66
C PRO A 219 -1.37 30.44 6.51
N ASP A 220 -1.16 31.70 6.89
CA ASP A 220 -2.20 32.74 6.83
C ASP A 220 -2.59 33.03 5.37
N VAL A 221 -1.61 33.07 4.47
CA VAL A 221 -1.84 33.26 3.03
C VAL A 221 -2.70 32.12 2.45
N ILE A 222 -2.45 30.89 2.87
CA ILE A 222 -3.23 29.72 2.43
C ILE A 222 -4.65 29.77 2.98
N CYS A 223 -4.84 30.20 4.23
CA CYS A 223 -6.16 30.33 4.84
C CYS A 223 -7.01 31.40 4.12
N ASP A 224 -6.41 32.55 3.82
CA ASP A 224 -7.04 33.62 3.05
C ASP A 224 -7.40 33.19 1.61
N LEU A 225 -6.53 32.40 0.97
CA LEU A 225 -6.77 31.81 -0.35
C LEU A 225 -7.96 30.84 -0.36
N GLN A 226 -8.05 29.97 0.65
CA GLN A 226 -9.14 29.01 0.80
C GLN A 226 -10.47 29.74 1.05
N SER A 227 -10.48 30.72 1.94
CA SER A 227 -11.65 31.56 2.21
C SER A 227 -12.17 32.26 0.95
N ALA A 228 -11.26 32.81 0.13
CA ALA A 228 -11.63 33.44 -1.14
C ALA A 228 -12.19 32.45 -2.18
N ILE A 229 -11.60 31.24 -2.28
CA ILE A 229 -12.10 30.17 -3.16
C ILE A 229 -13.49 29.71 -2.73
N ASP A 230 -13.74 29.58 -1.44
CA ASP A 230 -15.02 29.15 -0.91
C ASP A 230 -16.10 30.21 -1.10
N GLN A 231 -15.77 31.49 -0.97
CA GLN A 231 -16.69 32.60 -1.30
C GLN A 231 -17.09 32.60 -2.78
N LEU A 232 -16.13 32.32 -3.68
CA LEU A 232 -16.38 32.18 -5.12
C LEU A 232 -17.23 30.96 -5.46
N ARG A 233 -16.97 29.81 -4.83
CA ARG A 233 -17.74 28.57 -5.04
C ARG A 233 -19.17 28.67 -4.51
N ASN A 234 -19.34 29.39 -3.41
CA ASN A 234 -20.64 29.55 -2.75
C ASN A 234 -21.43 30.76 -3.27
N GLY A 235 -20.99 31.39 -4.37
CA GLY A 235 -21.74 32.44 -5.08
C GLY A 235 -21.99 33.73 -4.29
N SER A 236 -21.30 33.94 -3.17
CA SER A 236 -21.47 35.14 -2.34
C SER A 236 -20.51 36.23 -2.80
N THR A 237 -20.75 36.75 -4.00
CA THR A 237 -20.17 38.03 -4.42
C THR A 237 -20.88 39.15 -3.64
N GLN A 238 -20.45 39.42 -2.41
CA GLN A 238 -20.58 40.77 -1.89
C GLN A 238 -19.33 41.55 -2.31
N LEU A 239 -19.46 42.25 -3.44
CA LEU A 239 -18.58 43.36 -3.80
C LEU A 239 -18.72 44.42 -2.70
N VAL A 240 -17.83 44.40 -1.72
CA VAL A 240 -17.60 45.58 -0.86
C VAL A 240 -16.62 46.46 -1.63
N ALA A 241 -17.14 47.60 -2.09
CA ALA A 241 -16.37 48.67 -2.71
C ALA A 241 -15.44 49.36 -1.70
#